data_AF-A0A931K1W0-F1
#
_entry.id   AF-A0A931K1W0-F1
#
_cell.length_a   1.000
_cell.length_b   1.000
_cell.length_c   1.000
_cell.angle_alpha   90.00
_cell.angle_beta   90.00
_cell.angle_gamma   90.00
#
_symmetry.space_group_name_H-M   'P 1'
#
loop_
_entity.id
_entity.type
_entity.pdbx_description
1 polymer ?
#
loop_
_entity_poly.entity_id
_entity_poly.type
_entity_poly.pdbx_seq_one_letter_code
_entity_poly.pdbx_strand_id
1 'polypeptide(L)'
;MRIALSAIAASLCFSAPSFSQVNISGSLLPSSRSVAVGEAATAFAAITNANNSTATATSCRPECFNCGPGGVDAVFSYQTTSAVNVLTGTPNTPADIAPGSTQNYVFSLTPNSIFTEQAAVIDFTCDGGQTRAAYRPELTDFILSAGPNEPDILPIASTLSLDGVARVSTPTGFIPFSVAAINIGAGNPGPDGPDTAFAGGNEATITVTPEHGGLELPLRYDICEANNLAVCIGARSTSVTTQIGDSPSYFVVRALGEGAGVPFYPDIVRVTLNFTDAGGVLRGRTSVAAVVTGPTPGQDDTNPEGIWFFDISGGTSTAFGEIGDGILVIDEAGGYTAYGNFATLGQNDGQYGLYGEVSTPDPGSFSGIAFELNDNNPAVQHDFAGTWQHNTFVRGNVSPVASDNPDVSGPSLIAGQPRRLRAVYSTLTDRPVSLPGLAGSYDLVDEENGALADIGDITISSLGQMTGTVSDPGGNTCDASGAIVHVNQNENIFFVNLQLTGPCQFAAGYGGHAAQLDDAENGFTNAIAMIFGNENAIVQVALVPDAQFPQ
;
A
#
# COMPACT_ATOMS: atom_id res chain seq x y z
N MET A 1 21.94 41.13 62.86
CA MET A 1 21.26 39.82 62.79
C MET A 1 20.15 39.89 61.75
N ARG A 2 20.50 39.65 60.48
CA ARG A 2 19.58 39.28 59.39
C ARG A 2 20.40 38.40 58.44
N ILE A 3 20.08 37.11 58.42
CA ILE A 3 20.70 36.08 57.59
C ILE A 3 19.99 36.15 56.24
N ALA A 4 20.72 36.46 55.17
CA ALA A 4 20.23 36.36 53.80
C ALA A 4 20.62 34.98 53.26
N LEU A 5 19.61 34.16 53.00
CA LEU A 5 19.69 32.82 52.42
C LEU A 5 19.79 32.98 50.89
N SER A 6 20.98 32.74 50.32
CA SER A 6 21.14 32.59 48.87
C SER A 6 20.84 31.14 48.49
N ALA A 7 19.73 30.91 47.80
CA ALA A 7 19.41 29.61 47.20
C ALA A 7 20.13 29.49 45.85
N ILE A 8 21.14 28.63 45.79
CA ILE A 8 21.76 28.17 44.53
C ILE A 8 20.89 27.02 44.02
N ALA A 9 20.01 27.30 43.05
CA ALA A 9 19.38 26.27 42.23
C ALA A 9 20.37 25.86 41.14
N ALA A 10 21.21 24.87 41.42
CA ALA A 10 22.03 24.22 40.41
C ALA A 10 21.10 23.38 39.51
N SER A 11 20.81 23.90 38.33
CA SER A 11 20.10 23.16 37.27
C SER A 11 21.02 22.04 36.79
N LEU A 12 20.81 20.82 37.32
CA LEU A 12 21.39 19.60 36.78
C LEU A 12 20.68 19.31 35.45
N CYS A 13 21.24 19.78 34.34
CA CYS A 13 20.91 19.24 33.02
C CYS A 13 21.36 17.78 32.99
N PHE A 14 20.46 16.86 33.33
CA PHE A 14 20.63 15.45 32.99
C PHE A 14 20.47 15.34 31.47
N SER A 15 21.59 15.19 30.77
CA SER A 15 21.58 14.72 29.39
C SER A 15 20.98 13.32 29.42
N ALA A 16 19.68 13.20 29.14
CA ALA A 16 19.08 11.89 28.94
C ALA A 16 19.84 11.23 27.77
N PRO A 17 20.34 10.00 27.93
CA PRO A 17 20.94 9.29 26.80
C PRO A 17 19.89 9.20 25.69
N SER A 18 20.21 9.72 24.51
CA SER A 18 19.41 9.47 23.32
C SER A 18 19.54 8.00 23.00
N PHE A 19 18.51 7.21 23.31
CA PHE A 19 18.44 5.83 22.86
C PHE A 19 18.37 5.86 21.33
N SER A 20 19.33 5.22 20.67
CA SER A 20 19.26 5.00 19.22
C SER A 20 18.04 4.14 18.97
N GLN A 21 17.02 4.72 18.37
CA GLN A 21 15.82 4.02 17.96
C GLN A 21 16.20 2.87 17.02
N VAL A 22 15.58 1.71 17.22
CA VAL A 22 15.82 0.54 16.39
C VAL A 22 14.84 0.57 15.21
N ASN A 23 15.34 0.66 13.97
CA ASN A 23 14.56 0.43 12.76
C ASN A 23 14.67 -1.04 12.32
N ILE A 24 13.52 -1.70 12.15
CA ILE A 24 13.42 -3.05 11.61
C ILE A 24 12.53 -3.08 10.37
N SER A 25 12.78 -4.04 9.48
CA SER A 25 11.92 -4.33 8.34
C SER A 25 11.63 -5.82 8.27
N GLY A 26 10.41 -6.17 7.84
CA GLY A 26 9.93 -7.52 7.71
C GLY A 26 9.65 -7.90 6.26
N SER A 27 9.70 -9.19 5.96
CA SER A 27 9.22 -9.75 4.69
C SER A 27 8.89 -11.22 4.88
N LEU A 28 7.99 -11.75 4.05
CA LEU A 28 7.67 -13.17 4.01
C LEU A 28 7.57 -13.72 2.59
N LEU A 29 7.74 -15.04 2.45
CA LEU A 29 7.50 -15.78 1.21
C LEU A 29 7.29 -17.29 1.45
N PRO A 30 6.41 -17.97 0.69
CA PRO A 30 5.40 -17.36 -0.19
C PRO A 30 4.40 -16.52 0.62
N SER A 31 3.66 -15.63 -0.04
CA SER A 31 2.65 -14.77 0.59
C SER A 31 1.24 -15.33 0.56
N SER A 32 1.07 -16.58 0.09
CA SER A 32 -0.19 -17.29 0.15
C SER A 32 0.03 -18.80 0.30
N ARG A 33 -0.89 -19.47 1.00
CA ARG A 33 -0.98 -20.94 1.08
C ARG A 33 -2.45 -21.39 1.15
N SER A 34 -2.74 -22.58 0.63
CA SER A 34 -4.03 -23.26 0.84
C SER A 34 -3.77 -24.63 1.47
N VAL A 35 -4.38 -24.95 2.61
CA VAL A 35 -4.11 -26.24 3.31
C VAL A 35 -5.39 -26.88 3.83
N ALA A 36 -5.33 -28.14 4.24
CA ALA A 36 -6.46 -28.74 4.95
C ALA A 36 -6.56 -28.20 6.39
N VAL A 37 -7.76 -28.27 6.97
CA VAL A 37 -7.97 -27.96 8.39
C VAL A 37 -7.12 -28.90 9.26
N GLY A 38 -6.37 -28.33 10.20
CA GLY A 38 -5.43 -29.05 11.05
C GLY A 38 -4.05 -29.30 10.43
N GLU A 39 -3.83 -28.92 9.17
CA GLU A 39 -2.50 -28.94 8.54
C GLU A 39 -1.81 -27.57 8.65
N ALA A 40 -0.50 -27.60 8.87
CA ALA A 40 0.28 -26.38 9.02
C ALA A 40 0.66 -25.79 7.65
N ALA A 41 0.13 -24.60 7.34
CA ALA A 41 0.65 -23.75 6.27
C ALA A 41 1.95 -23.10 6.74
N THR A 42 3.06 -23.37 6.06
CA THR A 42 4.39 -22.84 6.41
C THR A 42 4.89 -21.81 5.39
N ALA A 43 5.57 -20.79 5.89
CA ALA A 43 6.28 -19.82 5.06
C ALA A 43 7.54 -19.32 5.76
N PHE A 44 8.45 -18.76 4.97
CA PHE A 44 9.64 -18.11 5.48
C PHE A 44 9.35 -16.65 5.76
N ALA A 45 10.01 -16.15 6.81
CA ALA A 45 9.98 -14.76 7.23
C ALA A 45 11.42 -14.28 7.44
N ALA A 46 11.68 -13.00 7.17
CA ALA A 46 12.95 -12.37 7.47
C ALA A 46 12.72 -11.04 8.19
N ILE A 47 13.42 -10.84 9.31
CA ILE A 47 13.47 -9.58 10.03
C ILE A 47 14.87 -9.01 9.88
N THR A 48 14.98 -7.81 9.34
CA THR A 48 16.25 -7.11 9.18
C THR A 48 16.32 -5.95 10.16
N ASN A 49 17.39 -5.89 10.94
CA ASN A 49 17.74 -4.70 11.70
C ASN A 49 18.45 -3.72 10.75
N ALA A 50 17.70 -2.74 10.26
CA ALA A 50 18.16 -1.77 9.27
C ALA A 50 19.03 -0.65 9.87
N ASN A 51 19.29 -0.67 11.18
CA ASN A 51 20.13 0.35 11.80
C ASN A 51 21.58 0.22 11.32
N ASN A 52 22.14 1.36 10.93
CA ASN A 52 23.56 1.54 10.67
C ASN A 52 24.36 1.89 11.95
N SER A 53 23.68 1.95 13.11
CA SER A 53 24.27 2.24 14.43
C SER A 53 24.75 0.97 15.13
N THR A 54 25.09 1.05 16.42
CA THR A 54 25.45 -0.10 17.26
C THR A 54 24.25 -0.75 17.97
N ALA A 55 23.01 -0.31 17.70
CA ALA A 55 21.84 -0.77 18.43
C ALA A 55 21.34 -2.15 17.96
N THR A 56 21.51 -3.16 18.82
CA THR A 56 20.91 -4.49 18.62
C THR A 56 19.39 -4.38 18.81
N ALA A 57 18.63 -4.94 17.88
CA ALA A 57 17.20 -5.14 18.03
C ALA A 57 17.00 -6.37 18.92
N THR A 58 16.39 -6.24 20.09
CA THR A 58 16.30 -7.37 21.03
C THR A 58 14.96 -8.05 20.99
N SER A 59 14.91 -9.35 21.30
CA SER A 59 13.66 -10.11 21.40
C SER A 59 12.74 -10.01 20.16
N CYS A 60 13.34 -10.05 18.97
CA CYS A 60 12.64 -9.96 17.70
C CYS A 60 11.94 -11.27 17.31
N ARG A 61 10.74 -11.16 16.76
CA ARG A 61 9.92 -12.29 16.31
C ARG A 61 8.82 -11.87 15.33
N PRO A 62 8.38 -12.78 14.45
CA PRO A 62 7.08 -12.63 13.79
C PRO A 62 5.95 -12.94 14.78
N GLU A 63 4.81 -12.28 14.62
CA GLU A 63 3.56 -12.50 15.35
C GLU A 63 2.39 -12.43 14.36
N CYS A 64 1.31 -13.17 14.60
CA CYS A 64 0.07 -12.96 13.85
C CYS A 64 -0.87 -12.09 14.67
N PHE A 65 -1.14 -10.88 14.19
CA PHE A 65 -1.92 -9.87 14.92
C PHE A 65 -3.41 -10.21 14.99
N ASN A 66 -3.95 -10.77 13.90
CA ASN A 66 -5.38 -11.08 13.76
C ASN A 66 -5.67 -12.59 13.77
N CYS A 67 -4.75 -13.43 14.25
CA CYS A 67 -5.03 -14.87 14.39
C CYS A 67 -5.74 -15.17 15.70
N GLY A 68 -6.84 -15.91 15.62
CA GLY A 68 -7.66 -16.33 16.74
C GLY A 68 -9.16 -16.05 16.55
N PRO A 69 -9.97 -16.17 17.62
CA PRO A 69 -11.40 -15.92 17.55
C PRO A 69 -11.71 -14.48 17.12
N GLY A 70 -12.44 -14.30 16.03
CA GLY A 70 -12.79 -12.98 15.49
C GLY A 70 -11.85 -12.47 14.38
N GLY A 71 -10.83 -13.25 14.00
CA GLY A 71 -10.00 -13.01 12.82
C GLY A 71 -9.75 -14.32 12.07
N VAL A 72 -8.49 -14.59 11.71
CA VAL A 72 -8.11 -15.85 11.06
C VAL A 72 -8.09 -16.97 12.10
N ASP A 73 -8.99 -17.94 11.99
CA ASP A 73 -9.09 -19.06 12.93
C ASP A 73 -7.97 -20.10 12.68
N ALA A 74 -6.75 -19.71 13.07
CA ALA A 74 -5.56 -20.51 12.95
C ALA A 74 -4.63 -20.35 14.17
N VAL A 75 -3.88 -21.41 14.47
CA VAL A 75 -2.83 -21.39 15.49
C VAL A 75 -1.51 -20.98 14.85
N PHE A 76 -0.90 -19.89 15.35
CA PHE A 76 0.39 -19.38 14.90
C PHE A 76 1.56 -19.95 15.72
N SER A 77 2.68 -20.26 15.05
CA SER A 77 3.95 -20.62 15.69
C SER A 77 5.11 -20.21 14.79
N TYR A 78 6.30 -20.01 15.35
CA TYR A 78 7.51 -19.69 14.59
C TYR A 78 8.78 -20.33 15.15
N GLN A 79 9.84 -20.38 14.33
CA GLN A 79 11.17 -20.79 14.77
C GLN A 79 12.25 -20.14 13.89
N THR A 80 13.39 -19.78 14.48
CA THR A 80 14.53 -19.24 13.73
C THR A 80 15.11 -20.27 12.76
N THR A 81 15.70 -19.80 11.67
CA THR A 81 16.47 -20.63 10.74
C THR A 81 17.91 -20.13 10.58
N SER A 82 18.77 -21.00 10.07
CA SER A 82 20.10 -20.63 9.59
C SER A 82 20.03 -20.02 8.19
N ALA A 83 21.15 -19.51 7.67
CA ALA A 83 21.25 -18.99 6.30
C ALA A 83 20.96 -20.04 5.20
N VAL A 84 20.98 -21.33 5.54
CA VAL A 84 20.62 -22.45 4.64
C VAL A 84 19.24 -23.04 4.97
N ASN A 85 18.39 -22.28 5.65
CA ASN A 85 17.01 -22.63 5.97
C ASN A 85 16.84 -23.88 6.87
N VAL A 86 17.85 -24.20 7.69
CA VAL A 86 17.75 -25.25 8.71
C VAL A 86 17.23 -24.64 10.00
N LEU A 87 16.27 -25.30 10.66
CA LEU A 87 15.72 -24.85 11.95
C LEU A 87 16.82 -24.71 13.01
N THR A 88 16.77 -23.62 13.76
CA THR A 88 17.68 -23.31 14.86
C THR A 88 16.87 -22.87 16.08
N GLY A 89 17.50 -22.82 17.26
CA GLY A 89 16.82 -22.40 18.49
C GLY A 89 15.66 -23.31 18.90
N THR A 90 14.77 -22.79 19.72
CA THR A 90 13.52 -23.45 20.16
C THR A 90 12.31 -22.75 19.54
N PRO A 91 11.19 -23.46 19.26
CA PRO A 91 9.96 -22.83 18.79
C PRO A 91 9.51 -21.69 19.69
N ASN A 92 8.94 -20.65 19.09
CA ASN A 92 8.37 -19.48 19.76
C ASN A 92 9.35 -18.76 20.71
N THR A 93 10.64 -18.81 20.37
CA THR A 93 11.69 -18.12 21.10
C THR A 93 12.17 -16.93 20.27
N PRO A 94 12.01 -15.68 20.77
CA PRO A 94 12.51 -14.50 20.08
C PRO A 94 14.03 -14.54 19.94
N ALA A 95 14.57 -13.76 18.98
CA ALA A 95 16.01 -13.66 18.75
C ALA A 95 16.47 -12.21 18.73
N ASP A 96 17.71 -11.97 19.13
CA ASP A 96 18.34 -10.67 19.01
C ASP A 96 18.98 -10.53 17.62
N ILE A 97 18.84 -9.36 17.00
CA ILE A 97 19.34 -9.08 15.67
C ILE A 97 20.33 -7.93 15.76
N ALA A 98 21.61 -8.23 15.51
CA ALA A 98 22.67 -7.24 15.47
C ALA A 98 22.40 -6.17 14.39
N PRO A 99 22.94 -4.95 14.52
CA PRO A 99 22.81 -3.92 13.50
C PRO A 99 23.26 -4.39 12.11
N GLY A 100 22.49 -4.04 11.08
CA GLY A 100 22.73 -4.43 9.69
C GLY A 100 22.61 -5.93 9.42
N SER A 101 22.09 -6.72 10.37
CA SER A 101 21.92 -8.18 10.23
C SER A 101 20.45 -8.54 9.99
N THR A 102 20.24 -9.74 9.46
CA THR A 102 18.92 -10.32 9.20
C THR A 102 18.79 -11.64 9.95
N GLN A 103 17.66 -11.85 10.61
CA GLN A 103 17.26 -13.13 11.18
C GLN A 103 16.12 -13.71 10.36
N ASN A 104 16.31 -14.94 9.90
CA ASN A 104 15.31 -15.70 9.17
C ASN A 104 14.50 -16.59 10.12
N TYR A 105 13.24 -16.80 9.78
CA TYR A 105 12.29 -17.62 10.50
C TYR A 105 11.54 -18.51 9.53
N VAL A 106 11.07 -19.65 10.01
CA VAL A 106 9.88 -20.28 9.47
C VAL A 106 8.74 -19.97 10.43
N PHE A 107 7.57 -19.65 9.91
CA PHE A 107 6.34 -19.61 10.69
C PHE A 107 5.32 -20.60 10.13
N SER A 108 4.35 -20.94 10.96
CA SER A 108 3.25 -21.85 10.63
C SER A 108 1.93 -21.29 11.10
N LEU A 109 0.90 -21.42 10.27
CA LEU A 109 -0.50 -21.22 10.61
C LEU A 109 -1.23 -22.55 10.44
N THR A 110 -1.85 -23.04 11.51
CA THR A 110 -2.66 -24.28 11.47
C THR A 110 -4.13 -23.93 11.62
N PRO A 111 -4.94 -23.98 10.54
CA PRO A 111 -6.37 -23.64 10.58
C PRO A 111 -7.17 -24.58 11.48
N ASN A 112 -8.16 -24.07 12.20
CA ASN A 112 -9.12 -24.88 12.98
C ASN A 112 -10.51 -24.98 12.33
N SER A 113 -10.77 -24.16 11.30
CA SER A 113 -12.02 -24.16 10.54
C SER A 113 -11.77 -23.91 9.05
N ILE A 114 -12.81 -24.12 8.25
CA ILE A 114 -12.78 -23.91 6.80
C ILE A 114 -13.03 -22.43 6.53
N PHE A 115 -12.21 -21.83 5.66
CA PHE A 115 -12.36 -20.46 5.18
C PHE A 115 -11.56 -20.29 3.87
N THR A 116 -11.80 -19.18 3.18
CA THR A 116 -11.18 -18.88 1.90
C THR A 116 -10.62 -17.47 1.92
N GLU A 117 -9.40 -17.30 1.42
CA GLU A 117 -8.72 -16.01 1.21
C GLU A 117 -8.72 -15.05 2.41
N GLN A 118 -8.49 -15.59 3.60
CA GLN A 118 -8.34 -14.73 4.77
C GLN A 118 -6.92 -14.18 4.86
N ALA A 119 -6.80 -12.86 4.98
CA ALA A 119 -5.53 -12.19 5.22
C ALA A 119 -5.10 -12.35 6.68
N ALA A 120 -4.04 -13.12 6.92
CA ALA A 120 -3.32 -13.14 8.18
C ALA A 120 -2.28 -12.01 8.20
N VAL A 121 -2.45 -11.07 9.11
CA VAL A 121 -1.55 -9.92 9.29
C VAL A 121 -0.35 -10.40 10.12
N ILE A 122 0.76 -10.67 9.43
CA ILE A 122 2.01 -11.07 10.07
C ILE A 122 2.82 -9.82 10.40
N ASP A 123 2.85 -9.51 11.70
CA ASP A 123 3.63 -8.41 12.24
C ASP A 123 5.03 -8.90 12.62
N PHE A 124 6.03 -8.01 12.61
CA PHE A 124 7.38 -8.28 13.01
C PHE A 124 7.77 -7.34 14.13
N THR A 125 7.95 -7.88 15.33
CA THR A 125 8.08 -7.08 16.54
C THR A 125 9.36 -7.41 17.29
N CYS A 126 9.97 -6.41 17.92
CA CYS A 126 11.10 -6.51 18.83
C CYS A 126 10.76 -5.82 20.16
N ASP A 127 11.60 -6.01 21.18
CA ASP A 127 11.54 -5.36 22.49
C ASP A 127 10.17 -5.50 23.18
N GLY A 128 9.52 -6.67 23.03
CA GLY A 128 8.20 -6.91 23.61
C GLY A 128 7.06 -6.16 22.91
N GLY A 129 7.20 -5.87 21.61
CA GLY A 129 6.17 -5.19 20.82
C GLY A 129 6.31 -3.67 20.75
N GLN A 130 7.39 -3.13 21.33
CA GLN A 130 7.68 -1.69 21.36
C GLN A 130 8.26 -1.21 20.03
N THR A 131 9.08 -2.05 19.39
CA THR A 131 9.63 -1.80 18.05
C THR A 131 8.88 -2.70 17.08
N ARG A 132 8.29 -2.15 16.02
CA ARG A 132 7.56 -2.90 14.99
C ARG A 132 8.08 -2.56 13.60
N ALA A 133 8.07 -3.54 12.71
CA ALA A 133 8.28 -3.30 11.29
C ALA A 133 7.00 -2.68 10.71
N ALA A 134 7.19 -1.94 9.62
CA ALA A 134 6.07 -1.35 8.93
C ALA A 134 5.21 -2.42 8.27
N TYR A 135 3.88 -2.28 8.37
CA TYR A 135 2.94 -3.10 7.62
C TYR A 135 3.07 -2.73 6.13
N ARG A 136 3.26 -3.75 5.29
CA ARG A 136 3.46 -3.59 3.86
C ARG A 136 2.61 -4.62 3.13
N PRO A 137 1.48 -4.21 2.53
CA PRO A 137 0.70 -5.09 1.67
C PRO A 137 1.59 -5.87 0.70
N GLU A 138 1.28 -7.15 0.51
CA GLU A 138 2.01 -8.10 -0.35
C GLU A 138 3.45 -8.45 0.04
N LEU A 139 4.05 -7.76 1.00
CA LEU A 139 5.39 -8.06 1.53
C LEU A 139 5.34 -8.72 2.91
N THR A 140 4.43 -8.25 3.76
CA THR A 140 4.22 -8.76 5.13
C THR A 140 2.89 -9.50 5.29
N ASP A 141 2.09 -9.55 4.23
CA ASP A 141 0.74 -10.14 4.24
C ASP A 141 0.77 -11.59 3.82
N PHE A 142 0.02 -12.40 4.55
CA PHE A 142 -0.10 -13.82 4.26
C PHE A 142 -1.56 -14.20 4.06
N ILE A 143 -1.93 -14.52 2.81
CA ILE A 143 -3.27 -15.01 2.49
C ILE A 143 -3.35 -16.51 2.77
N LEU A 144 -4.36 -16.92 3.52
CA LEU A 144 -4.58 -18.31 3.90
C LEU A 144 -5.97 -18.75 3.46
N SER A 145 -6.02 -19.91 2.81
CA SER A 145 -7.25 -20.68 2.62
C SER A 145 -7.15 -22.03 3.33
N ALA A 146 -8.27 -22.50 3.83
CA ALA A 146 -8.38 -23.74 4.57
C ALA A 146 -9.57 -24.56 4.07
N GLY A 147 -9.32 -25.69 3.42
CA GLY A 147 -10.38 -26.52 2.85
C GLY A 147 -9.93 -27.95 2.53
N PRO A 148 -10.87 -28.89 2.36
CA PRO A 148 -10.55 -30.32 2.30
C PRO A 148 -9.88 -30.78 1.00
N ASN A 149 -10.02 -30.05 -0.12
CA ASN A 149 -9.49 -30.45 -1.43
C ASN A 149 -9.06 -29.24 -2.27
N GLU A 150 -8.25 -28.37 -1.70
CA GLU A 150 -7.81 -27.15 -2.38
C GLU A 150 -6.41 -27.33 -2.99
N PRO A 151 -6.17 -26.83 -4.23
CA PRO A 151 -4.82 -26.70 -4.75
C PRO A 151 -3.98 -25.79 -3.84
N ASP A 152 -2.74 -26.18 -3.57
CA ASP A 152 -1.78 -25.36 -2.83
C ASP A 152 -0.62 -25.06 -3.75
N ILE A 153 -0.67 -23.90 -4.40
CA ILE A 153 0.33 -23.53 -5.38
C ILE A 153 1.48 -22.84 -4.65
N LEU A 154 2.67 -23.42 -4.73
CA LEU A 154 3.89 -22.89 -4.14
C LEU A 154 4.78 -22.25 -5.23
N PRO A 155 4.67 -20.93 -5.45
CA PRO A 155 5.50 -20.22 -6.41
C PRO A 155 6.80 -19.69 -5.79
N ILE A 156 7.87 -19.70 -6.59
CA ILE A 156 9.15 -19.06 -6.27
C ILE A 156 9.60 -18.24 -7.48
N ALA A 157 9.81 -16.94 -7.27
CA ALA A 157 10.35 -16.05 -8.28
C ALA A 157 11.89 -15.95 -8.23
N SER A 158 12.49 -15.69 -9.39
CA SER A 158 13.93 -15.46 -9.54
C SER A 158 14.19 -14.32 -10.52
N THR A 159 15.01 -13.36 -10.09
CA THR A 159 15.47 -12.24 -10.91
C THR A 159 16.86 -12.51 -11.45
N LEU A 160 17.25 -11.85 -12.55
CA LEU A 160 18.56 -12.07 -13.19
C LEU A 160 19.74 -11.80 -12.25
N SER A 161 19.60 -10.85 -11.32
CA SER A 161 20.59 -10.49 -10.31
C SER A 161 20.56 -11.38 -9.07
N LEU A 162 19.55 -12.24 -8.92
CA LEU A 162 19.32 -13.10 -7.75
C LEU A 162 19.19 -12.32 -6.42
N ASP A 163 18.78 -11.06 -6.51
CA ASP A 163 18.58 -10.15 -5.36
C ASP A 163 17.10 -9.85 -5.11
N GLY A 164 16.19 -10.51 -5.84
CA GLY A 164 14.74 -10.30 -5.72
C GLY A 164 14.25 -9.00 -6.36
N VAL A 165 15.09 -8.31 -7.16
CA VAL A 165 14.70 -7.07 -7.85
C VAL A 165 14.70 -7.22 -9.38
N ALA A 166 13.56 -6.97 -10.00
CA ALA A 166 13.43 -6.75 -11.44
C ALA A 166 13.80 -5.30 -11.76
N ARG A 167 14.93 -5.10 -12.43
CA ARG A 167 15.42 -3.76 -12.81
C ARG A 167 15.02 -3.50 -14.23
N VAL A 168 14.71 -2.31 -14.68
CA VAL A 168 14.53 -1.98 -16.10
C VAL A 168 15.46 -0.81 -16.39
N SER A 169 16.47 -1.05 -17.23
CA SER A 169 17.60 -0.12 -17.38
C SER A 169 17.30 1.12 -18.24
N THR A 170 16.14 1.17 -18.89
CA THR A 170 15.70 2.31 -19.71
C THR A 170 14.23 2.58 -19.46
N PRO A 171 13.74 3.82 -19.63
CA PRO A 171 12.35 4.16 -19.34
C PRO A 171 11.31 3.31 -20.10
N THR A 172 11.65 2.85 -21.31
CA THR A 172 10.82 1.96 -22.16
C THR A 172 11.40 0.55 -22.31
N GLY A 173 12.36 0.20 -21.46
CA GLY A 173 13.02 -1.11 -21.51
C GLY A 173 12.13 -2.21 -20.98
N PHE A 174 12.66 -3.43 -20.98
CA PHE A 174 12.07 -4.53 -20.22
C PHE A 174 13.14 -5.38 -19.58
N ILE A 175 12.82 -6.02 -18.46
CA ILE A 175 13.64 -7.10 -17.89
C ILE A 175 12.74 -8.26 -17.49
N PRO A 176 13.12 -9.49 -17.86
CA PRO A 176 12.39 -10.66 -17.45
C PRO A 176 12.76 -11.07 -16.02
N PHE A 177 11.81 -11.66 -15.32
CA PHE A 177 12.05 -12.54 -14.19
C PHE A 177 11.32 -13.86 -14.42
N SER A 178 11.81 -14.94 -13.85
CA SER A 178 11.19 -16.26 -13.96
C SER A 178 10.48 -16.64 -12.68
N VAL A 179 9.44 -17.45 -12.81
CA VAL A 179 8.76 -18.07 -11.68
C VAL A 179 8.67 -19.57 -11.94
N ALA A 180 8.93 -20.37 -10.91
CA ALA A 180 8.60 -21.78 -10.89
C ALA A 180 7.46 -22.00 -9.89
N ALA A 181 6.49 -22.84 -10.23
CA ALA A 181 5.39 -23.19 -9.34
C ALA A 181 5.11 -24.69 -9.37
N ILE A 182 4.74 -25.24 -8.22
CA ILE A 182 4.26 -26.61 -8.05
C ILE A 182 2.96 -26.60 -7.26
N ASN A 183 2.11 -27.60 -7.47
CA ASN A 183 0.98 -27.87 -6.60
C ASN A 183 1.37 -28.93 -5.56
N ILE A 184 1.31 -28.57 -4.28
CA ILE A 184 1.57 -29.47 -3.15
C ILE A 184 0.29 -29.81 -2.36
N GLY A 185 -0.86 -29.31 -2.81
CA GLY A 185 -2.18 -29.54 -2.21
C GLY A 185 -2.98 -30.64 -2.92
N ALA A 186 -4.30 -30.55 -2.84
CA ALA A 186 -5.18 -31.50 -3.51
C ALA A 186 -5.07 -31.42 -5.04
N GLY A 187 -5.32 -32.56 -5.70
CA GLY A 187 -4.83 -32.83 -7.04
C GLY A 187 -3.55 -33.67 -7.05
N ASN A 188 -3.04 -34.13 -5.89
CA ASN A 188 -1.89 -35.04 -5.82
C ASN A 188 -2.16 -36.21 -4.84
N PRO A 189 -2.81 -37.31 -5.27
CA PRO A 189 -2.82 -38.55 -4.51
C PRO A 189 -1.64 -39.42 -4.96
N GLY A 190 -0.55 -39.44 -4.20
CA GLY A 190 0.61 -40.31 -4.50
C GLY A 190 0.30 -41.82 -4.38
N PRO A 191 1.28 -42.74 -4.51
CA PRO A 191 2.55 -42.67 -5.21
C PRO A 191 2.41 -43.33 -6.59
N ASP A 192 2.10 -42.56 -7.63
CA ASP A 192 2.33 -42.97 -9.01
C ASP A 192 3.78 -42.64 -9.39
N GLY A 193 4.37 -43.52 -10.19
CA GLY A 193 5.74 -43.35 -10.68
C GLY A 193 5.86 -42.16 -11.64
N PRO A 194 6.91 -42.10 -12.50
CA PRO A 194 7.05 -41.00 -13.47
C PRO A 194 5.75 -40.84 -14.27
N ASP A 195 5.13 -39.68 -14.08
CA ASP A 195 3.82 -39.31 -14.57
C ASP A 195 3.72 -39.53 -16.08
N THR A 196 2.94 -40.53 -16.48
CA THR A 196 2.64 -40.75 -17.89
C THR A 196 1.48 -39.85 -18.27
N ALA A 197 1.79 -38.77 -18.98
CA ALA A 197 0.90 -37.88 -19.71
C ALA A 197 -0.56 -38.38 -19.82
N PHE A 198 -1.41 -37.83 -18.96
CA PHE A 198 -2.86 -37.72 -18.99
C PHE A 198 -3.72 -38.84 -19.62
N ALA A 199 -4.52 -39.45 -18.74
CA ALA A 199 -5.97 -39.50 -18.93
C ALA A 199 -6.72 -39.23 -17.60
N GLY A 200 -6.52 -38.03 -17.03
CA GLY A 200 -7.43 -37.38 -16.06
C GLY A 200 -7.10 -37.53 -14.57
N GLY A 201 -6.74 -36.42 -13.90
CA GLY A 201 -7.15 -36.23 -12.50
C GLY A 201 -6.29 -35.42 -11.52
N ASN A 202 -5.02 -35.09 -11.82
CA ASN A 202 -4.06 -34.65 -10.79
C ASN A 202 -3.37 -33.29 -11.04
N GLU A 203 -3.97 -32.42 -11.85
CA GLU A 203 -3.45 -31.06 -12.03
C GLU A 203 -4.52 -30.03 -11.70
N ALA A 204 -4.12 -28.94 -11.08
CA ALA A 204 -5.00 -27.82 -10.81
C ALA A 204 -4.99 -26.87 -12.00
N THR A 205 -6.18 -26.51 -12.50
CA THR A 205 -6.31 -25.46 -13.50
C THR A 205 -6.15 -24.11 -12.82
N ILE A 206 -5.07 -23.42 -13.13
CA ILE A 206 -4.67 -22.17 -12.48
C ILE A 206 -4.49 -21.08 -13.52
N THR A 207 -5.04 -19.90 -13.25
CA THR A 207 -4.78 -18.68 -13.99
C THR A 207 -3.69 -17.89 -13.28
N VAL A 208 -2.63 -17.57 -14.02
CA VAL A 208 -1.45 -16.87 -13.53
C VAL A 208 -1.44 -15.46 -14.08
N THR A 209 -1.49 -14.46 -13.21
CA THR A 209 -1.62 -13.04 -13.57
C THR A 209 -0.57 -12.20 -12.85
N PRO A 210 0.30 -11.47 -13.58
CA PRO A 210 1.16 -10.44 -13.01
C PRO A 210 0.39 -9.15 -12.73
N GLU A 211 0.58 -8.59 -11.55
CA GLU A 211 -0.10 -7.39 -11.04
C GLU A 211 0.90 -6.53 -10.25
N HIS A 212 0.46 -5.33 -9.86
CA HIS A 212 1.30 -4.31 -9.19
C HIS A 212 0.81 -3.97 -7.77
N GLY A 213 0.12 -4.90 -7.12
CA GLY A 213 -0.23 -4.78 -5.69
C GLY A 213 -1.05 -3.57 -5.31
N GLY A 214 -2.02 -3.22 -6.16
CA GLY A 214 -2.87 -2.03 -5.99
C GLY A 214 -2.20 -0.71 -6.37
N LEU A 215 -0.89 -0.69 -6.62
CA LEU A 215 -0.20 0.52 -7.09
C LEU A 215 -0.19 0.55 -8.61
N GLU A 216 -0.93 1.46 -9.24
CA GLU A 216 -0.94 1.60 -10.70
C GLU A 216 0.39 2.21 -11.21
N LEU A 217 1.41 1.35 -11.29
CA LEU A 217 2.78 1.67 -11.68
C LEU A 217 2.88 1.89 -13.21
N PRO A 218 3.83 2.70 -13.70
CA PRO A 218 4.16 2.85 -15.13
C PRO A 218 4.88 1.61 -15.70
N LEU A 219 4.24 0.46 -15.55
CA LEU A 219 4.72 -0.85 -15.91
C LEU A 219 3.63 -1.62 -16.63
N ARG A 220 3.94 -2.09 -17.83
CA ARG A 220 3.14 -3.08 -18.53
C ARG A 220 3.72 -4.47 -18.31
N TYR A 221 2.86 -5.46 -18.06
CA TYR A 221 3.28 -6.84 -17.89
C TYR A 221 2.85 -7.73 -19.04
N ASP A 222 3.73 -8.67 -19.40
CA ASP A 222 3.36 -9.82 -20.21
C ASP A 222 3.92 -11.09 -19.58
N ILE A 223 3.14 -12.17 -19.61
CA ILE A 223 3.51 -13.49 -19.11
C ILE A 223 3.38 -14.54 -20.22
N CYS A 224 4.22 -15.56 -20.15
CA CYS A 224 4.07 -16.81 -20.88
C CYS A 224 4.45 -17.98 -19.98
N GLU A 225 3.85 -19.14 -20.22
CA GLU A 225 4.43 -20.40 -19.76
C GLU A 225 5.74 -20.66 -20.52
N ALA A 226 6.73 -21.19 -19.82
CA ALA A 226 8.07 -21.43 -20.32
C ALA A 226 8.51 -22.87 -20.08
N ASN A 227 9.46 -23.32 -20.89
CA ASN A 227 10.17 -24.58 -20.61
C ASN A 227 11.28 -24.37 -19.57
N ASN A 228 11.97 -25.45 -19.20
CA ASN A 228 13.09 -25.42 -18.24
C ASN A 228 14.33 -24.61 -18.71
N LEU A 229 14.33 -24.07 -19.93
CA LEU A 229 15.34 -23.14 -20.46
C LEU A 229 14.84 -21.68 -20.46
N ALA A 230 13.73 -21.39 -19.78
CA ALA A 230 13.08 -20.08 -19.74
C ALA A 230 12.68 -19.54 -21.13
N VAL A 231 12.38 -20.45 -22.07
CA VAL A 231 11.85 -20.09 -23.40
C VAL A 231 10.32 -20.24 -23.36
N CYS A 232 9.60 -19.17 -23.71
CA CYS A 232 8.14 -19.22 -23.83
C CYS A 232 7.71 -20.35 -24.78
N ILE A 233 6.81 -21.22 -24.32
CA ILE A 233 6.24 -22.29 -25.16
C ILE A 233 4.94 -21.87 -25.84
N GLY A 234 4.34 -20.76 -25.38
CA GLY A 234 3.16 -20.12 -25.98
C GLY A 234 3.37 -18.65 -26.28
N ALA A 235 2.34 -18.01 -26.84
CA ALA A 235 2.31 -16.57 -27.00
C ALA A 235 2.30 -15.89 -25.62
N ARG A 236 2.91 -14.71 -25.55
CA ARG A 236 2.79 -13.84 -24.38
C ARG A 236 1.39 -13.24 -24.30
N SER A 237 0.89 -13.06 -23.09
CA SER A 237 -0.43 -12.48 -22.80
C SER A 237 -0.40 -11.78 -21.44
N THR A 238 -1.50 -11.17 -21.03
CA THR A 238 -1.64 -10.56 -19.69
C THR A 238 -1.89 -11.59 -18.60
N SER A 239 -2.30 -12.82 -18.95
CA SER A 239 -2.53 -13.91 -18.01
C SER A 239 -2.39 -15.27 -18.70
N VAL A 240 -1.87 -16.27 -18.01
CA VAL A 240 -1.77 -17.65 -18.54
C VAL A 240 -2.63 -18.59 -17.72
N THR A 241 -3.57 -19.29 -18.35
CA THR A 241 -4.26 -20.42 -17.72
C THR A 241 -3.55 -21.71 -18.11
N THR A 242 -3.08 -22.46 -17.11
CA THR A 242 -2.38 -23.73 -17.31
C THR A 242 -2.75 -24.74 -16.23
N GLN A 243 -2.28 -25.97 -16.38
CA GLN A 243 -2.43 -27.03 -15.41
C GLN A 243 -1.14 -27.14 -14.58
N ILE A 244 -1.24 -27.01 -13.26
CA ILE A 244 -0.10 -27.13 -12.35
C ILE A 244 -0.26 -28.38 -11.49
N GLY A 245 0.65 -29.34 -11.67
CA GLY A 245 0.76 -30.58 -10.89
C GLY A 245 1.93 -30.55 -9.92
N ASP A 246 2.43 -31.73 -9.55
CA ASP A 246 3.56 -31.90 -8.62
C ASP A 246 4.93 -31.58 -9.25
N SER A 247 4.98 -31.49 -10.57
CA SER A 247 6.15 -31.13 -11.36
C SER A 247 6.21 -29.62 -11.61
N PRO A 248 7.41 -29.00 -11.58
CA PRO A 248 7.54 -27.56 -11.76
C PRO A 248 7.00 -27.08 -13.10
N SER A 249 6.02 -26.18 -13.04
CA SER A 249 5.63 -25.31 -14.15
C SER A 249 6.47 -24.05 -14.11
N TYR A 250 6.96 -23.60 -15.27
CA TYR A 250 7.80 -22.40 -15.36
C TYR A 250 7.07 -21.28 -16.08
N PHE A 251 7.28 -20.06 -15.62
CA PHE A 251 6.73 -18.85 -16.20
C PHE A 251 7.85 -17.84 -16.42
N VAL A 252 7.74 -17.06 -17.49
CA VAL A 252 8.56 -15.88 -17.69
C VAL A 252 7.64 -14.68 -17.71
N VAL A 253 7.86 -13.79 -16.75
CA VAL A 253 7.18 -12.50 -16.67
C VAL A 253 8.12 -11.44 -17.23
N ARG A 254 7.58 -10.54 -18.03
CA ARG A 254 8.27 -9.39 -18.57
C ARG A 254 7.58 -8.13 -18.05
N ALA A 255 8.30 -7.35 -17.24
CA ALA A 255 7.92 -6.00 -16.89
C ALA A 255 8.52 -5.03 -17.90
N LEU A 256 7.68 -4.23 -18.56
CA LEU A 256 8.08 -3.19 -19.51
C LEU A 256 7.83 -1.82 -18.88
N GLY A 257 8.83 -0.93 -18.91
CA GLY A 257 8.62 0.46 -18.49
C GLY A 257 7.80 1.24 -19.51
N GLU A 258 7.00 2.19 -19.03
CA GLU A 258 6.14 3.04 -19.86
C GLU A 258 6.64 4.48 -20.01
N GLY A 259 7.92 4.74 -19.68
CA GLY A 259 8.58 6.02 -19.93
C GLY A 259 8.72 6.93 -18.71
N ALA A 260 7.86 6.78 -17.71
CA ALA A 260 7.81 7.60 -16.50
C ALA A 260 8.92 7.24 -15.48
N GLY A 261 9.36 5.97 -15.47
CA GLY A 261 10.31 5.44 -14.47
C GLY A 261 9.61 4.94 -13.22
N VAL A 262 10.32 4.14 -12.42
CA VAL A 262 9.78 3.55 -11.19
C VAL A 262 10.89 3.59 -10.14
N PRO A 263 10.70 4.27 -9.00
CA PRO A 263 11.73 4.39 -7.99
C PRO A 263 12.01 3.05 -7.33
N PHE A 264 13.23 2.89 -6.81
CA PHE A 264 13.60 1.69 -6.06
C PHE A 264 13.09 1.79 -4.62
N TYR A 265 11.82 1.47 -4.42
CA TYR A 265 11.19 1.28 -3.10
C TYR A 265 10.76 -0.19 -2.96
N PRO A 266 11.69 -1.11 -2.63
CA PRO A 266 11.42 -2.55 -2.70
C PRO A 266 10.35 -3.05 -1.71
N ASP A 267 10.00 -2.23 -0.73
CA ASP A 267 8.92 -2.47 0.24
C ASP A 267 7.53 -2.04 -0.24
N ILE A 268 7.46 -1.21 -1.29
CA ILE A 268 6.21 -0.63 -1.82
C ILE A 268 6.01 -1.08 -3.27
N VAL A 269 7.01 -0.84 -4.12
CA VAL A 269 6.95 -1.12 -5.55
C VAL A 269 7.33 -2.57 -5.81
N ARG A 270 6.31 -3.40 -6.00
CA ARG A 270 6.46 -4.83 -6.26
C ARG A 270 5.64 -5.26 -7.47
N VAL A 271 6.14 -6.25 -8.18
CA VAL A 271 5.37 -7.00 -9.17
C VAL A 271 4.99 -8.31 -8.53
N THR A 272 3.70 -8.50 -8.34
CA THR A 272 3.10 -9.66 -7.72
C THR A 272 2.60 -10.61 -8.80
N LEU A 273 2.74 -11.91 -8.55
CA LEU A 273 2.24 -12.95 -9.44
C LEU A 273 1.21 -13.78 -8.68
N ASN A 274 -0.06 -13.63 -9.09
CA ASN A 274 -1.20 -14.32 -8.52
C ASN A 274 -1.46 -15.62 -9.26
N PHE A 275 -1.77 -16.68 -8.51
CA PHE A 275 -2.16 -17.99 -9.01
C PHE A 275 -3.58 -18.26 -8.51
N THR A 276 -4.59 -18.04 -9.35
CA THR A 276 -6.00 -18.18 -8.99
C THR A 276 -6.62 -19.43 -9.61
N ASP A 277 -7.51 -20.09 -8.89
CA ASP A 277 -8.26 -21.23 -9.43
C ASP A 277 -9.45 -20.79 -10.32
N ALA A 278 -10.21 -21.76 -10.83
CA ALA A 278 -11.37 -21.49 -11.69
C ALA A 278 -12.52 -20.73 -10.99
N GLY A 279 -12.53 -20.68 -9.65
CA GLY A 279 -13.46 -19.90 -8.85
C GLY A 279 -12.97 -18.48 -8.57
N GLY A 280 -11.80 -18.09 -9.07
CA GLY A 280 -11.18 -16.80 -8.80
C GLY A 280 -10.40 -16.75 -7.48
N VAL A 281 -10.28 -17.87 -6.77
CA VAL A 281 -9.65 -17.93 -5.44
C VAL A 281 -8.14 -18.04 -5.58
N LEU A 282 -7.38 -17.19 -4.90
CA LEU A 282 -5.93 -17.19 -4.78
C LEU A 282 -5.44 -18.48 -4.08
N ARG A 283 -4.62 -19.24 -4.81
CA ARG A 283 -4.01 -20.50 -4.37
C ARG A 283 -2.50 -20.41 -4.20
N GLY A 284 -1.88 -19.34 -4.69
CA GLY A 284 -0.45 -19.08 -4.54
C GLY A 284 -0.11 -17.65 -4.92
N ARG A 285 0.90 -17.08 -4.27
CA ARG A 285 1.39 -15.72 -4.53
C ARG A 285 2.88 -15.61 -4.27
N THR A 286 3.58 -14.92 -5.16
CA THR A 286 4.98 -14.49 -4.99
C THR A 286 5.15 -13.09 -5.56
N SER A 287 6.22 -12.39 -5.21
CA SER A 287 6.48 -11.05 -5.72
C SER A 287 7.97 -10.75 -5.82
N VAL A 288 8.32 -9.83 -6.71
CA VAL A 288 9.67 -9.26 -6.83
C VAL A 288 9.58 -7.75 -6.72
N ALA A 289 10.59 -7.11 -6.14
CA ALA A 289 10.65 -5.65 -6.20
C ALA A 289 10.89 -5.19 -7.64
N ALA A 290 10.39 -4.01 -8.01
CA ALA A 290 10.66 -3.42 -9.31
C ALA A 290 11.39 -2.07 -9.20
N VAL A 291 12.17 -1.76 -10.23
CA VAL A 291 12.74 -0.43 -10.45
C VAL A 291 12.89 -0.21 -11.94
N VAL A 292 12.50 0.96 -12.43
CA VAL A 292 12.73 1.39 -13.81
C VAL A 292 13.55 2.65 -13.73
N THR A 293 14.69 2.68 -14.44
CA THR A 293 15.44 3.92 -14.61
C THR A 293 14.53 4.93 -15.29
N GLY A 294 14.11 5.95 -14.54
CA GLY A 294 13.34 7.07 -15.09
C GLY A 294 14.16 7.87 -16.10
N PRO A 295 13.50 8.76 -16.85
CA PRO A 295 14.20 9.67 -17.74
C PRO A 295 15.23 10.45 -16.92
N THR A 296 16.42 10.69 -17.48
CA THR A 296 17.38 11.61 -16.84
C THR A 296 16.62 12.88 -16.49
N PRO A 297 16.66 13.36 -15.24
CA PRO A 297 15.92 14.55 -14.85
C PRO A 297 16.16 15.65 -15.89
N GLY A 298 15.13 15.96 -16.67
CA GLY A 298 15.13 17.14 -17.51
C GLY A 298 15.23 18.34 -16.57
N GLN A 299 15.98 19.37 -16.96
CA GLN A 299 15.86 20.68 -16.32
C GLN A 299 14.54 21.34 -16.75
N ASP A 300 13.43 20.62 -16.66
CA ASP A 300 12.12 21.20 -16.88
C ASP A 300 11.68 21.78 -15.54
N ASP A 301 11.69 23.11 -15.48
CA ASP A 301 11.41 23.96 -14.31
C ASP A 301 9.93 23.90 -13.86
N THR A 302 9.20 22.83 -14.18
CA THR A 302 7.77 22.68 -13.83
C THR A 302 7.60 21.89 -12.55
N ASN A 303 6.49 22.11 -11.84
CA ASN A 303 6.14 21.34 -10.65
C ASN A 303 6.03 19.83 -10.95
N PRO A 304 6.15 18.94 -9.94
CA PRO A 304 5.87 17.51 -10.06
C PRO A 304 4.36 17.24 -10.26
N GLU A 305 3.77 17.80 -11.31
CA GLU A 305 2.37 17.60 -11.67
C GLU A 305 2.06 16.10 -11.80
N GLY A 306 0.89 15.70 -11.31
CA GLY A 306 0.36 14.35 -11.43
C GLY A 306 -0.18 13.77 -10.12
N ILE A 307 -0.54 12.48 -10.19
CA ILE A 307 -0.96 11.68 -9.04
C ILE A 307 0.16 10.76 -8.59
N TRP A 308 0.35 10.73 -7.27
CA TRP A 308 1.42 10.05 -6.62
C TRP A 308 0.86 9.17 -5.50
N PHE A 309 1.19 7.88 -5.50
CA PHE A 309 0.97 7.05 -4.32
C PHE A 309 2.07 7.32 -3.32
N PHE A 310 1.73 7.88 -2.16
CA PHE A 310 2.71 8.20 -1.13
C PHE A 310 2.66 7.27 0.07
N ASP A 311 3.76 7.19 0.78
CA ASP A 311 3.98 6.56 2.08
C ASP A 311 4.75 7.56 2.94
N ILE A 312 4.28 7.79 4.17
CA ILE A 312 5.03 8.56 5.17
C ILE A 312 5.52 7.60 6.25
N SER A 313 6.71 7.06 6.05
CA SER A 313 7.32 6.13 6.99
C SER A 313 8.27 6.85 7.96
N GLY A 314 8.28 6.42 9.22
CA GLY A 314 9.25 6.86 10.21
C GLY A 314 8.64 7.20 11.57
N GLY A 315 9.33 6.77 12.62
CA GLY A 315 8.92 6.91 14.02
C GLY A 315 8.33 5.61 14.54
N THR A 316 9.09 4.83 15.32
CA THR A 316 8.59 3.69 16.08
C THR A 316 7.97 4.26 17.34
N SER A 317 6.85 4.95 17.19
CA SER A 317 6.08 5.33 18.36
C SER A 317 5.43 4.05 18.87
N THR A 318 5.73 3.70 20.12
CA THR A 318 5.23 2.51 20.81
C THR A 318 3.71 2.56 21.08
N ALA A 319 3.02 3.62 20.64
CA ALA A 319 1.67 3.96 21.08
C ALA A 319 0.73 4.50 19.99
N PHE A 320 1.23 4.87 18.80
CA PHE A 320 0.42 5.48 17.75
C PHE A 320 0.84 5.00 16.37
N GLY A 321 -0.17 4.83 15.52
CA GLY A 321 -0.16 4.27 14.18
C GLY A 321 0.98 4.71 13.28
N GLU A 322 1.31 3.86 12.33
CA GLU A 322 2.05 4.28 11.16
C GLU A 322 1.22 5.33 10.42
N ILE A 323 1.88 6.39 9.95
CA ILE A 323 1.21 7.27 8.99
C ILE A 323 1.11 6.45 7.72
N GLY A 324 -0.12 6.26 7.25
CA GLY A 324 -0.38 5.35 6.17
C GLY A 324 0.01 5.91 4.81
N ASP A 325 -0.18 5.02 3.88
CA ASP A 325 -0.16 5.24 2.47
C ASP A 325 -1.36 6.09 2.02
N GLY A 326 -1.23 6.67 0.83
CA GLY A 326 -2.21 7.60 0.33
C GLY A 326 -1.97 8.06 -1.10
N ILE A 327 -2.82 8.97 -1.54
CA ILE A 327 -2.79 9.63 -2.84
C ILE A 327 -2.39 11.10 -2.64
N LEU A 328 -1.36 11.54 -3.33
CA LEU A 328 -0.90 12.92 -3.41
C LEU A 328 -1.13 13.39 -4.84
N VAL A 329 -1.95 14.42 -4.99
CA VAL A 329 -2.22 15.10 -6.27
C VAL A 329 -1.44 16.41 -6.24
N ILE A 330 -0.71 16.71 -7.29
CA ILE A 330 -0.01 17.99 -7.46
C ILE A 330 -0.42 18.57 -8.82
N ASP A 331 -0.87 19.82 -8.83
CA ASP A 331 -1.28 20.53 -10.05
C ASP A 331 -0.13 21.27 -10.74
N GLU A 332 -0.38 21.82 -11.93
CA GLU A 332 0.59 22.60 -12.71
C GLU A 332 1.11 23.84 -11.97
N ALA A 333 0.27 24.46 -11.14
CA ALA A 333 0.61 25.65 -10.34
C ALA A 333 1.42 25.30 -9.09
N GLY A 334 1.54 24.01 -8.76
CA GLY A 334 2.19 23.50 -7.55
C GLY A 334 1.25 23.41 -6.36
N GLY A 335 -0.05 23.71 -6.53
CA GLY A 335 -1.06 23.34 -5.55
C GLY A 335 -1.08 21.82 -5.39
N TYR A 336 -1.34 21.34 -4.17
CA TYR A 336 -1.42 19.91 -3.93
C TYR A 336 -2.56 19.56 -2.98
N THR A 337 -3.01 18.31 -3.09
CA THR A 337 -3.92 17.68 -2.15
C THR A 337 -3.40 16.28 -1.86
N ALA A 338 -3.19 15.98 -0.59
CA ALA A 338 -2.83 14.64 -0.16
C ALA A 338 -3.97 14.03 0.63
N TYR A 339 -4.15 12.75 0.48
CA TYR A 339 -5.13 11.96 1.18
C TYR A 339 -4.49 10.66 1.59
N GLY A 340 -4.59 10.27 2.85
CA GLY A 340 -4.01 9.02 3.31
C GLY A 340 -4.80 8.45 4.47
N ASN A 341 -4.70 7.14 4.62
CA ASN A 341 -5.24 6.45 5.78
C ASN A 341 -4.26 6.58 6.93
N PHE A 342 -4.77 6.71 8.16
CA PHE A 342 -3.94 6.66 9.35
C PHE A 342 -4.46 5.54 10.24
N ALA A 343 -3.79 4.39 10.18
CA ALA A 343 -4.16 3.24 10.99
C ALA A 343 -3.54 3.36 12.38
N THR A 344 -4.32 3.79 13.37
CA THR A 344 -3.90 3.73 14.77
C THR A 344 -4.30 2.37 15.32
N LEU A 345 -3.33 1.46 15.51
CA LEU A 345 -3.60 0.10 16.02
C LEU A 345 -4.51 0.12 17.26
N GLY A 346 -5.77 -0.31 17.10
CA GLY A 346 -6.76 -0.43 18.16
C GLY A 346 -7.71 0.76 18.38
N GLN A 347 -7.67 1.80 17.53
CA GLN A 347 -8.73 2.81 17.41
C GLN A 347 -9.25 2.87 15.97
N ASN A 348 -10.46 3.41 15.77
CA ASN A 348 -11.06 3.53 14.44
C ASN A 348 -10.08 4.25 13.49
N ASP A 349 -9.89 3.70 12.30
CA ASP A 349 -9.10 4.30 11.24
C ASP A 349 -9.67 5.69 10.94
N GLY A 350 -8.86 6.72 11.19
CA GLY A 350 -9.18 8.08 10.82
C GLY A 350 -8.72 8.32 9.39
N GLN A 351 -9.64 8.72 8.52
CA GLN A 351 -9.30 9.27 7.21
C GLN A 351 -8.92 10.74 7.39
N TYR A 352 -7.80 11.16 6.79
CA TYR A 352 -7.38 12.57 6.80
C TYR A 352 -7.04 12.99 5.37
N GLY A 353 -7.62 14.11 4.96
CA GLY A 353 -7.14 14.84 3.79
C GLY A 353 -6.31 16.04 4.21
N LEU A 354 -5.48 16.50 3.30
CA LEU A 354 -4.54 17.57 3.55
C LEU A 354 -4.45 18.44 2.29
N TYR A 355 -4.39 19.76 2.47
CA TYR A 355 -4.36 20.73 1.38
C TYR A 355 -3.22 21.72 1.60
N GLY A 356 -2.56 22.14 0.53
CA GLY A 356 -1.60 23.24 0.61
C GLY A 356 -0.97 23.59 -0.75
N GLU A 357 0.06 24.42 -0.70
CA GLU A 357 0.82 24.84 -1.88
C GLU A 357 2.27 24.33 -1.78
N VAL A 358 2.78 23.72 -2.85
CA VAL A 358 4.19 23.40 -3.01
C VAL A 358 4.89 24.66 -3.49
N SER A 359 5.86 25.16 -2.73
CA SER A 359 6.83 26.09 -3.28
C SER A 359 8.02 25.30 -3.83
N THR A 360 8.34 25.47 -5.10
CA THR A 360 9.57 24.92 -5.72
C THR A 360 10.60 26.04 -5.84
N PRO A 361 11.40 26.31 -4.79
CA PRO A 361 12.39 27.38 -4.84
C PRO A 361 13.49 27.11 -5.88
N ASP A 362 13.77 25.85 -6.19
CA ASP A 362 14.76 25.41 -7.18
C ASP A 362 14.27 24.17 -7.95
N PRO A 363 14.64 24.00 -9.24
CA PRO A 363 14.28 22.83 -10.05
C PRO A 363 14.71 21.50 -9.40
N GLY A 364 13.80 20.53 -9.35
CA GLY A 364 14.04 19.21 -8.73
C GLY A 364 14.01 19.20 -7.20
N SER A 365 13.67 20.33 -6.55
CA SER A 365 13.46 20.41 -5.10
C SER A 365 12.12 21.05 -4.77
N PHE A 366 11.60 20.77 -3.58
CA PHE A 366 10.43 21.44 -3.05
C PHE A 366 10.60 21.74 -1.56
N SER A 367 9.97 22.81 -1.10
CA SER A 367 9.87 23.19 0.31
C SER A 367 8.48 23.74 0.64
N GLY A 368 8.05 23.58 1.89
CA GLY A 368 6.89 24.31 2.42
C GLY A 368 5.54 23.65 2.19
N ILE A 369 5.52 22.34 1.94
CA ILE A 369 4.28 21.56 1.98
C ILE A 369 3.86 21.49 3.45
N ALA A 370 2.90 22.35 3.81
CA ALA A 370 2.29 22.48 5.12
C ALA A 370 1.03 21.63 5.22
N PHE A 371 1.01 20.62 6.08
CA PHE A 371 -0.18 19.80 6.28
C PHE A 371 -0.80 20.02 7.65
N GLU A 372 -2.12 20.02 7.71
CA GLU A 372 -2.90 20.14 8.94
C GLU A 372 -3.59 18.80 9.24
N LEU A 373 -3.19 18.14 10.32
CA LEU A 373 -3.91 16.96 10.82
C LEU A 373 -5.11 17.45 11.63
N ASN A 374 -6.32 17.34 11.06
CA ASN A 374 -7.55 17.73 11.73
C ASN A 374 -7.96 16.66 12.75
N ASP A 375 -7.40 16.76 13.95
CA ASP A 375 -7.63 15.83 15.05
C ASP A 375 -8.48 16.47 16.17
N ASN A 376 -9.58 17.16 15.83
CA ASN A 376 -10.50 17.82 16.78
C ASN A 376 -9.84 18.72 17.87
N ASN A 377 -8.58 19.10 17.67
CA ASN A 377 -7.66 19.78 18.58
C ASN A 377 -6.58 20.42 17.68
N PRO A 378 -5.94 21.55 18.05
CA PRO A 378 -5.42 22.48 17.08
C PRO A 378 -4.43 21.84 16.11
N ALA A 379 -4.72 22.07 14.83
CA ALA A 379 -3.83 22.03 13.69
C ALA A 379 -2.34 21.91 14.03
N VAL A 380 -1.77 20.71 13.92
CA VAL A 380 -0.29 20.59 13.88
C VAL A 380 0.13 20.72 12.43
N GLN A 381 0.82 21.81 12.12
CA GLN A 381 1.40 22.04 10.80
C GLN A 381 2.67 21.18 10.65
N HIS A 382 2.82 20.50 9.52
CA HIS A 382 4.04 19.76 9.17
C HIS A 382 4.66 20.34 7.91
N ASP A 383 5.96 20.64 7.95
CA ASP A 383 6.73 21.09 6.78
C ASP A 383 7.40 19.89 6.10
N PHE A 384 7.31 19.86 4.76
CA PHE A 384 8.03 18.89 3.97
C PHE A 384 9.05 19.60 3.09
N ALA A 385 10.22 18.98 3.02
CA ALA A 385 11.28 19.37 2.10
C ALA A 385 11.87 18.12 1.46
N GLY A 386 12.12 18.19 0.16
CA GLY A 386 12.50 17.00 -0.57
C GLY A 386 13.03 17.25 -1.98
N THR A 387 13.20 16.13 -2.68
CA THR A 387 13.60 16.05 -4.08
C THR A 387 12.54 15.29 -4.84
N TRP A 388 12.34 15.63 -6.10
CA TRP A 388 11.45 14.89 -6.98
C TRP A 388 12.13 14.60 -8.31
N GLN A 389 11.56 13.67 -9.06
CA GLN A 389 11.90 13.38 -10.44
C GLN A 389 10.61 13.23 -11.22
N HIS A 390 10.47 14.00 -12.30
CA HIS A 390 9.26 14.05 -13.13
C HIS A 390 8.81 12.64 -13.52
N ASN A 391 7.56 12.36 -13.23
CA ASN A 391 6.86 11.09 -13.45
C ASN A 391 7.54 9.86 -12.83
N THR A 392 8.48 10.04 -11.90
CA THR A 392 9.15 8.92 -11.23
C THR A 392 8.85 8.89 -9.73
N PHE A 393 9.33 9.89 -8.99
CA PHE A 393 9.13 9.91 -7.54
C PHE A 393 9.09 11.30 -6.94
N VAL A 394 8.47 11.39 -5.77
CA VAL A 394 8.62 12.49 -4.81
C VAL A 394 9.20 11.89 -3.53
N ARG A 395 10.25 12.46 -2.95
CA ARG A 395 10.76 12.01 -1.66
C ARG A 395 11.23 13.17 -0.81
N GLY A 396 11.03 13.09 0.49
CA GLY A 396 11.41 14.17 1.39
C GLY A 396 11.42 13.77 2.84
N ASN A 397 11.80 14.72 3.68
CA ASN A 397 11.61 14.59 5.12
C ASN A 397 10.38 15.38 5.54
N VAL A 398 9.65 14.82 6.50
CA VAL A 398 8.54 15.47 7.19
C VAL A 398 9.05 15.95 8.54
N SER A 399 8.94 17.25 8.79
CA SER A 399 9.27 17.85 10.07
C SER A 399 8.03 18.50 10.67
N PRO A 400 7.74 18.31 11.97
CA PRO A 400 6.71 19.11 12.62
C PRO A 400 7.13 20.57 12.65
N VAL A 401 6.22 21.47 12.29
CA VAL A 401 6.39 22.90 12.55
C VAL A 401 6.13 23.10 14.04
N ALA A 402 7.04 23.77 14.74
CA ALA A 402 6.83 24.08 16.14
C ALA A 402 5.56 24.93 16.26
N SER A 403 4.48 24.38 16.82
CA SER A 403 3.29 25.17 17.09
C SER A 403 3.65 26.24 18.12
N ASP A 404 3.34 27.51 17.86
CA ASP A 404 3.47 28.61 18.82
C ASP A 404 2.55 28.43 20.06
N ASN A 405 1.75 27.35 20.11
CA ASN A 405 0.88 27.01 21.22
C ASN A 405 1.52 25.92 22.13
N PRO A 406 2.09 26.29 23.29
CA PRO A 406 2.70 25.33 24.22
C PRO A 406 1.70 24.45 25.00
N ASP A 407 0.39 24.68 24.88
CA ASP A 407 -0.65 23.99 25.66
C ASP A 407 -1.31 22.78 24.94
N VAL A 408 -0.84 22.41 23.74
CA VAL A 408 -1.37 21.24 23.01
C VAL A 408 -0.79 19.95 23.62
N SER A 409 -1.44 19.45 24.66
CA SER A 409 -1.12 18.18 25.33
C SER A 409 -1.77 16.95 24.68
N GLY A 410 -2.28 17.09 23.45
CA GLY A 410 -2.73 15.98 22.62
C GLY A 410 -1.58 15.07 22.20
N PRO A 411 -1.87 13.88 21.62
CA PRO A 411 -0.87 12.99 21.03
C PRO A 411 -0.23 13.62 19.80
N SER A 412 0.55 14.68 20.02
CA SER A 412 1.43 15.28 19.04
C SER A 412 2.38 14.20 18.55
N LEU A 413 2.44 13.99 17.24
CA LEU A 413 3.51 13.27 16.57
C LEU A 413 4.83 13.68 17.23
N ILE A 414 5.41 12.76 18.00
CA ILE A 414 6.44 13.07 19.01
C ILE A 414 7.45 14.05 18.42
N ALA A 415 7.41 15.29 18.92
CA ALA A 415 8.23 16.38 18.43
C ALA A 415 9.71 15.94 18.40
N GLY A 416 10.28 15.86 17.19
CA GLY A 416 11.72 15.62 16.99
C GLY A 416 12.13 14.35 16.23
N GLN A 417 11.20 13.50 15.77
CA GLN A 417 11.57 12.38 14.88
C GLN A 417 11.31 12.76 13.41
N PRO A 418 12.35 12.88 12.56
CA PRO A 418 12.16 13.11 11.14
C PRO A 418 11.46 11.88 10.52
N ARG A 419 10.34 12.10 9.83
CA ARG A 419 9.71 11.07 9.00
C ARG A 419 10.13 11.24 7.55
N ARG A 420 9.88 10.23 6.73
CA ARG A 420 10.24 10.21 5.31
C ARG A 420 8.97 10.09 4.49
N LEU A 421 8.73 11.08 3.63
CA LEU A 421 7.78 10.97 2.54
C LEU A 421 8.46 10.23 1.38
N ARG A 422 7.80 9.22 0.84
CA ARG A 422 8.13 8.57 -0.43
C ARG A 422 6.86 8.54 -1.25
N ALA A 423 6.91 8.93 -2.51
CA ALA A 423 5.78 8.84 -3.41
C ALA A 423 6.21 8.33 -4.77
N VAL A 424 5.35 7.54 -5.41
CA VAL A 424 5.54 6.90 -6.70
C VAL A 424 4.51 7.43 -7.66
N TYR A 425 4.94 7.80 -8.87
CA TYR A 425 4.02 8.29 -9.90
C TYR A 425 3.02 7.21 -10.32
N SER A 426 1.76 7.59 -10.51
CA SER A 426 0.72 6.73 -11.06
C SER A 426 0.40 7.08 -12.51
N THR A 427 0.26 6.07 -13.37
CA THR A 427 -0.16 6.27 -14.78
C THR A 427 -1.66 6.35 -14.96
N LEU A 428 -2.47 6.13 -13.90
CA LEU A 428 -3.92 6.30 -13.96
C LEU A 428 -4.34 7.68 -14.49
N THR A 429 -3.45 8.66 -14.39
CA THR A 429 -3.70 10.02 -14.84
C THR A 429 -3.13 10.41 -16.19
N ASP A 430 -2.30 9.58 -16.79
CA ASP A 430 -1.78 9.77 -18.16
C ASP A 430 -2.82 9.38 -19.23
N ARG A 431 -4.11 9.51 -18.91
CA ARG A 431 -5.22 9.32 -19.85
C ARG A 431 -5.96 10.63 -20.06
N PRO A 432 -6.12 11.10 -21.31
CA PRO A 432 -6.87 12.32 -21.57
C PRO A 432 -8.36 12.06 -21.35
N VAL A 433 -8.94 12.69 -20.32
CA VAL A 433 -10.37 12.62 -20.03
C VAL A 433 -11.01 13.96 -20.34
N SER A 434 -11.84 14.05 -21.38
CA SER A 434 -12.52 15.30 -21.70
C SER A 434 -13.72 15.54 -20.78
N LEU A 435 -14.00 16.79 -20.39
CA LEU A 435 -15.22 17.13 -19.62
C LEU A 435 -16.52 16.66 -20.29
N PRO A 436 -16.69 16.74 -21.63
CA PRO A 436 -17.85 16.14 -22.29
C PRO A 436 -17.98 14.63 -22.05
N GLY A 437 -16.86 13.92 -21.82
CA GLY A 437 -16.84 12.50 -21.48
C GLY A 437 -17.29 12.20 -20.04
N LEU A 438 -17.29 13.20 -19.16
CA LEU A 438 -17.81 13.11 -17.79
C LEU A 438 -19.27 13.58 -17.69
N ALA A 439 -19.91 13.94 -18.80
CA ALA A 439 -21.30 14.38 -18.76
C ALA A 439 -22.22 13.19 -18.46
N GLY A 440 -23.03 13.29 -17.42
CA GLY A 440 -23.89 12.18 -16.99
C GLY A 440 -24.56 12.42 -15.65
N SER A 441 -25.37 11.44 -15.25
CA SER A 441 -25.94 11.33 -13.92
C SER A 441 -25.13 10.31 -13.13
N TYR A 442 -24.86 10.64 -11.89
CA TYR A 442 -24.00 9.89 -10.99
C TYR A 442 -24.64 9.81 -9.61
N ASP A 443 -24.46 8.67 -8.97
CA ASP A 443 -24.74 8.50 -7.57
C ASP A 443 -23.50 8.93 -6.79
N LEU A 444 -23.72 9.80 -5.81
CA LEU A 444 -22.73 10.24 -4.84
C LEU A 444 -22.71 9.19 -3.74
N VAL A 445 -21.65 8.39 -3.70
CA VAL A 445 -21.51 7.33 -2.71
C VAL A 445 -20.47 7.70 -1.68
N ASP A 446 -20.79 7.38 -0.42
CA ASP A 446 -19.88 7.44 0.73
C ASP A 446 -19.64 6.01 1.23
N GLU A 447 -18.44 5.73 1.72
CA GLU A 447 -18.11 4.43 2.28
C GLU A 447 -18.33 4.46 3.79
N GLU A 448 -19.47 3.91 4.24
CA GLU A 448 -19.79 3.81 5.66
C GLU A 448 -19.60 2.36 6.13
N ASN A 449 -18.56 2.12 6.95
CA ASN A 449 -18.22 0.81 7.51
C ASN A 449 -17.91 -0.28 6.46
N GLY A 450 -17.23 0.07 5.36
CA GLY A 450 -16.87 -0.88 4.30
C GLY A 450 -18.02 -1.23 3.35
N ALA A 451 -19.12 -0.50 3.41
CA ALA A 451 -20.22 -0.59 2.45
C ALA A 451 -20.43 0.77 1.78
N LEU A 452 -20.62 0.75 0.46
CA LEU A 452 -20.99 1.95 -0.29
C LEU A 452 -22.46 2.29 -0.02
N ALA A 453 -22.69 3.47 0.54
CA ALA A 453 -24.01 4.04 0.73
C ALA A 453 -24.21 5.16 -0.29
N ASP A 454 -25.29 5.08 -1.06
CA ASP A 454 -25.75 6.22 -1.86
C ASP A 454 -26.25 7.33 -0.93
N ILE A 455 -25.57 8.47 -1.00
CA ILE A 455 -25.88 9.67 -0.23
C ILE A 455 -26.44 10.77 -1.12
N GLY A 456 -26.68 10.56 -2.42
CA GLY A 456 -27.41 11.50 -3.27
C GLY A 456 -27.05 11.43 -4.75
N ASP A 457 -27.72 12.25 -5.55
CA ASP A 457 -27.58 12.25 -7.01
C ASP A 457 -26.87 13.51 -7.49
N ILE A 458 -25.86 13.40 -8.34
CA ILE A 458 -25.18 14.51 -9.01
C ILE A 458 -25.24 14.35 -10.53
N THR A 459 -25.66 15.41 -11.22
CA THR A 459 -25.56 15.50 -12.67
C THR A 459 -24.41 16.43 -13.05
N ILE A 460 -23.53 15.96 -13.93
CA ILE A 460 -22.44 16.73 -14.53
C ILE A 460 -22.82 17.07 -15.98
N SER A 461 -22.77 18.35 -16.33
CA SER A 461 -22.97 18.80 -17.71
C SER A 461 -21.70 18.62 -18.56
N SER A 462 -21.81 18.72 -19.88
CA SER A 462 -20.66 18.69 -20.80
C SER A 462 -19.67 19.84 -20.62
N LEU A 463 -20.03 20.86 -19.82
CA LEU A 463 -19.17 21.98 -19.45
C LEU A 463 -18.59 21.82 -18.03
N GLY A 464 -18.78 20.65 -17.40
CA GLY A 464 -18.35 20.37 -16.04
C GLY A 464 -19.19 21.02 -14.95
N GLN A 465 -20.31 21.69 -15.26
CA GLN A 465 -21.21 22.19 -14.20
C GLN A 465 -21.90 21.02 -13.50
N MET A 466 -21.88 21.04 -12.17
CA MET A 466 -22.50 20.03 -11.31
C MET A 466 -23.78 20.57 -10.68
N THR A 467 -24.83 19.76 -10.66
CA THR A 467 -26.08 20.05 -9.96
C THR A 467 -26.70 18.77 -9.44
N GLY A 468 -27.30 18.78 -8.25
CA GLY A 468 -27.88 17.57 -7.69
C GLY A 468 -28.35 17.75 -6.26
N THR A 469 -28.43 16.65 -5.53
CA THR A 469 -28.81 16.64 -4.12
C THR A 469 -27.94 15.70 -3.30
N VAL A 470 -27.72 16.02 -2.03
CA VAL A 470 -26.97 15.18 -1.07
C VAL A 470 -27.77 15.06 0.22
N SER A 471 -27.84 13.87 0.80
CA SER A 471 -28.51 13.58 2.06
C SER A 471 -27.48 13.46 3.19
N ASP A 472 -27.75 14.09 4.33
CA ASP A 472 -26.94 13.92 5.55
C ASP A 472 -27.32 12.65 6.32
N PRO A 473 -26.49 12.19 7.28
CA PRO A 473 -26.83 11.04 8.14
C PRO A 473 -28.12 11.23 8.96
N GLY A 474 -28.61 12.47 9.08
CA GLY A 474 -29.89 12.80 9.71
C GLY A 474 -31.09 12.70 8.77
N GLY A 475 -30.89 12.36 7.48
CA GLY A 475 -31.90 12.28 6.45
C GLY A 475 -32.35 13.62 5.88
N ASN A 476 -31.62 14.72 6.14
CA ASN A 476 -31.90 16.00 5.51
C ASN A 476 -31.25 16.05 4.12
N THR A 477 -32.00 16.50 3.12
CA THR A 477 -31.50 16.67 1.75
C THR A 477 -31.08 18.12 1.50
N CYS A 478 -29.90 18.30 0.91
CA CYS A 478 -29.35 19.56 0.43
C CYS A 478 -29.28 19.60 -1.08
N ASP A 479 -29.39 20.81 -1.62
CA ASP A 479 -29.04 21.07 -3.01
C ASP A 479 -27.52 21.12 -3.14
N ALA A 480 -26.97 20.34 -4.06
CA ALA A 480 -25.60 20.37 -4.49
C ALA A 480 -25.48 21.16 -5.80
N SER A 481 -24.53 22.08 -5.86
CA SER A 481 -24.20 22.82 -7.08
C SER A 481 -22.70 23.07 -7.15
N GLY A 482 -22.11 23.14 -8.34
CA GLY A 482 -20.67 23.26 -8.42
C GLY A 482 -20.11 23.18 -9.82
N ALA A 483 -18.81 22.97 -9.92
CA ALA A 483 -18.14 22.70 -11.18
C ALA A 483 -16.94 21.77 -10.99
N ILE A 484 -16.73 20.91 -11.97
CA ILE A 484 -15.49 20.19 -12.23
C ILE A 484 -14.77 20.89 -13.37
N VAL A 485 -13.50 21.26 -13.15
CA VAL A 485 -12.69 22.04 -14.08
C VAL A 485 -11.40 21.27 -14.35
N HIS A 486 -11.00 21.24 -15.61
CA HIS A 486 -9.70 20.70 -16.01
C HIS A 486 -8.58 21.47 -15.32
N VAL A 487 -7.70 20.74 -14.64
CA VAL A 487 -6.38 21.26 -14.28
C VAL A 487 -5.51 21.25 -15.53
N ASN A 488 -5.45 20.11 -16.21
CA ASN A 488 -4.70 19.91 -17.44
C ASN A 488 -5.47 19.00 -18.39
N GLN A 489 -5.71 19.45 -19.63
CA GLN A 489 -6.53 18.72 -20.61
C GLN A 489 -5.94 17.38 -21.06
N ASN A 490 -4.65 17.15 -20.80
CA ASN A 490 -3.98 15.89 -21.12
C ASN A 490 -4.01 14.89 -19.97
N GLU A 491 -4.44 15.33 -18.79
CA GLU A 491 -4.43 14.54 -17.58
C GLU A 491 -5.84 14.26 -17.09
N ASN A 492 -5.96 13.20 -16.30
CA ASN A 492 -7.18 12.80 -15.64
C ASN A 492 -7.28 13.42 -14.23
N ILE A 493 -6.98 14.71 -14.14
CA ILE A 493 -6.98 15.46 -12.87
C ILE A 493 -7.86 16.69 -13.04
N PHE A 494 -8.81 16.82 -12.13
CA PHE A 494 -9.78 17.89 -12.13
C PHE A 494 -9.77 18.60 -10.79
N PHE A 495 -10.02 19.91 -10.84
CA PHE A 495 -10.39 20.66 -9.66
C PHE A 495 -11.92 20.61 -9.52
N VAL A 496 -12.40 20.27 -8.32
CA VAL A 496 -13.82 20.20 -8.01
C VAL A 496 -14.15 21.29 -7.00
N ASN A 497 -15.16 22.09 -7.33
CA ASN A 497 -15.85 22.97 -6.39
C ASN A 497 -17.27 22.47 -6.21
N LEU A 498 -17.63 22.08 -4.99
CA LEU A 498 -18.98 21.65 -4.64
C LEU A 498 -19.54 22.56 -3.54
N GLN A 499 -20.68 23.17 -3.79
CA GLN A 499 -21.43 23.98 -2.85
C GLN A 499 -22.69 23.24 -2.44
N LEU A 500 -22.80 22.93 -1.15
CA LEU A 500 -23.99 22.39 -0.54
C LEU A 500 -24.80 23.52 0.09
N THR A 501 -26.10 23.57 -0.21
CA THR A 501 -27.04 24.54 0.36
C THR A 501 -28.31 23.85 0.82
N GLY A 502 -28.90 24.32 1.92
CA GLY A 502 -30.14 23.73 2.45
C GLY A 502 -30.05 23.39 3.94
N PRO A 503 -30.91 22.48 4.43
CA PRO A 503 -31.04 22.17 5.85
C PRO A 503 -29.96 21.24 6.44
N CYS A 504 -29.02 20.71 5.63
CA CYS A 504 -28.01 19.80 6.15
C CYS A 504 -27.06 20.50 7.10
N GLN A 505 -26.55 19.72 8.05
CA GLN A 505 -25.64 20.22 9.08
C GLN A 505 -24.30 20.71 8.52
N PHE A 506 -23.97 20.34 7.30
CA PHE A 506 -22.71 20.61 6.63
C PHE A 506 -22.85 21.47 5.35
N ALA A 507 -23.89 22.31 5.27
CA ALA A 507 -24.04 23.26 4.16
C ALA A 507 -22.82 24.21 4.09
N ALA A 508 -21.90 23.93 3.16
CA ALA A 508 -20.63 24.62 2.98
C ALA A 508 -20.14 24.53 1.53
N GLY A 509 -19.14 25.34 1.21
CA GLY A 509 -18.36 25.18 -0.01
C GLY A 509 -17.21 24.21 0.24
N TYR A 510 -16.98 23.32 -0.70
CA TYR A 510 -15.93 22.31 -0.71
C TYR A 510 -15.09 22.49 -1.97
N GLY A 511 -13.77 22.49 -1.81
CA GLY A 511 -12.81 22.54 -2.90
C GLY A 511 -11.87 21.35 -2.80
N GLY A 512 -11.41 20.84 -3.93
CA GLY A 512 -10.45 19.75 -3.94
C GLY A 512 -10.14 19.21 -5.32
N HIS A 513 -9.55 18.02 -5.33
CA HIS A 513 -9.14 17.35 -6.56
C HIS A 513 -10.00 16.12 -6.80
N ALA A 514 -10.17 15.79 -8.07
CA ALA A 514 -10.82 14.57 -8.50
C ALA A 514 -10.07 13.92 -9.65
N ALA A 515 -10.21 12.60 -9.75
CA ALA A 515 -9.71 11.82 -10.86
C ALA A 515 -10.76 10.80 -11.26
N GLN A 516 -10.86 10.53 -12.57
CA GLN A 516 -11.70 9.45 -13.05
C GLN A 516 -10.98 8.11 -12.81
N LEU A 517 -11.51 7.23 -12.00
CA LEU A 517 -10.95 5.90 -11.77
C LEU A 517 -11.80 4.85 -12.50
N ASP A 518 -11.12 3.82 -13.01
CA ASP A 518 -11.78 2.57 -13.36
C ASP A 518 -11.50 1.62 -12.20
N ASP A 519 -12.48 1.44 -11.34
CA ASP A 519 -12.40 0.52 -10.21
C ASP A 519 -12.88 -0.85 -10.68
N ALA A 520 -11.94 -1.61 -11.24
CA ALA A 520 -12.21 -2.94 -11.75
C ALA A 520 -12.60 -3.93 -10.62
N GLU A 521 -12.15 -3.69 -9.37
CA GLU A 521 -12.44 -4.54 -8.22
C GLU A 521 -13.93 -4.46 -7.85
N ASN A 522 -14.49 -3.24 -7.86
CA ASN A 522 -15.91 -3.02 -7.60
C ASN A 522 -16.78 -3.03 -8.87
N GLY A 523 -16.17 -3.25 -10.04
CA GLY A 523 -16.86 -3.30 -11.33
C GLY A 523 -17.33 -1.93 -11.85
N PHE A 524 -16.86 -0.84 -11.25
CA PHE A 524 -17.19 0.51 -11.68
C PHE A 524 -16.25 0.95 -12.81
N THR A 525 -16.84 1.51 -13.86
CA THR A 525 -16.09 2.16 -14.94
C THR A 525 -16.48 3.62 -14.98
N ASN A 526 -15.50 4.52 -15.15
CA ASN A 526 -15.72 5.96 -15.16
C ASN A 526 -16.21 6.54 -13.82
N ALA A 527 -15.89 5.91 -12.68
CA ALA A 527 -16.15 6.50 -11.38
C ALA A 527 -15.28 7.76 -11.21
N ILE A 528 -15.79 8.80 -10.56
CA ILE A 528 -14.98 9.99 -10.24
C ILE A 528 -14.72 9.95 -8.74
N ALA A 529 -13.49 9.61 -8.36
CA ALA A 529 -13.07 9.74 -6.97
C ALA A 529 -12.80 11.21 -6.69
N MET A 530 -13.48 11.76 -5.70
CA MET A 530 -13.33 13.15 -5.30
C MET A 530 -12.84 13.22 -3.87
N ILE A 531 -11.84 14.09 -3.66
CA ILE A 531 -11.29 14.40 -2.36
C ILE A 531 -11.43 15.89 -2.20
N PHE A 532 -12.39 16.31 -1.38
CA PHE A 532 -12.62 17.71 -1.11
C PHE A 532 -12.91 17.98 0.36
N GLY A 533 -12.58 19.19 0.76
CA GLY A 533 -12.67 19.61 2.14
C GLY A 533 -12.95 21.10 2.23
N ASN A 534 -13.26 21.50 3.45
CA ASN A 534 -13.24 22.87 3.90
C ASN A 534 -12.42 22.95 5.19
N GLU A 535 -12.36 24.13 5.80
CA GLU A 535 -11.61 24.37 7.05
C GLU A 535 -12.05 23.46 8.22
N ASN A 536 -13.22 22.81 8.14
CA ASN A 536 -13.82 22.05 9.24
C ASN A 536 -13.99 20.55 8.96
N ALA A 537 -14.07 20.13 7.69
CA ALA A 537 -14.39 18.75 7.33
C ALA A 537 -13.81 18.36 5.97
N ILE A 538 -13.44 17.09 5.85
CA ILE A 538 -12.97 16.45 4.63
C ILE A 538 -13.91 15.31 4.35
N VAL A 539 -14.34 15.20 3.08
CA VAL A 539 -15.27 14.17 2.65
C VAL A 539 -14.64 13.45 1.47
N GLN A 540 -14.56 12.12 1.58
CA GLN A 540 -14.28 11.24 0.45
C GLN A 540 -15.62 10.79 -0.11
N VAL A 541 -15.80 10.98 -1.41
CA VAL A 541 -16.97 10.49 -2.11
C VAL A 541 -16.55 10.03 -3.49
N ALA A 542 -17.26 9.04 -4.00
CA ALA A 542 -17.17 8.69 -5.40
C ALA A 542 -18.46 9.11 -6.12
N LEU A 543 -18.32 9.56 -7.37
CA LEU A 543 -19.43 9.62 -8.30
C LEU A 543 -19.42 8.35 -9.13
N VAL A 544 -20.39 7.48 -8.91
CA VAL A 544 -20.57 6.26 -9.68
C VAL A 544 -21.64 6.51 -10.73
N PRO A 545 -21.44 6.18 -12.02
CA PRO A 545 -22.51 6.34 -13.00
C PRO A 545 -23.78 5.59 -12.57
N ASP A 546 -24.93 6.26 -12.57
CA ASP A 546 -26.24 5.74 -12.08
C ASP A 546 -26.61 4.36 -12.68
N ALA A 547 -26.22 4.11 -13.93
CA ALA A 547 -26.42 2.82 -14.58
C ALA A 547 -25.64 1.63 -13.96
N GLN A 548 -24.71 1.88 -13.05
CA GLN A 548 -23.79 0.89 -12.46
C GLN A 548 -24.04 0.64 -10.98
N PHE A 549 -24.77 1.50 -10.27
CA PHE A 549 -25.10 1.26 -8.87
C PHE A 549 -26.43 0.48 -8.78
N PRO A 550 -26.45 -0.73 -8.22
CA PRO A 550 -27.69 -1.47 -8.05
C PRO A 550 -28.56 -0.82 -6.97
N GLN A 551 -29.67 -0.20 -7.36
CA GLN A 551 -30.69 0.34 -6.44
C GLN A 551 -31.37 -0.72 -5.56
#